data_AF-A0AAV0XWQ2-F1
#
_entry.id   AF-A0AAV0XWQ2-F1
#
_cell.length_a   1.000
_cell.length_b   1.000
_cell.length_c   1.000
_cell.angle_alpha   90.00
_cell.angle_beta   90.00
_cell.angle_gamma   90.00
#
_symmetry.space_group_name_H-M   'P 1'
#
loop_
_entity.id
_entity.type
_entity.pdbx_description
1 polymer ?
#
loop_
_entity_poly.entity_id
_entity_poly.type
_entity_poly.pdbx_seq_one_letter_code
_entity_poly.pdbx_strand_id
1 'polypeptide(L)'
;MNQLPLSFCSSSGFHQFMAVVEPNYKIIREEALKKRLHFFKSTVEEKIRNDLKAVQSVVCTSDCWSSLAQHFYITITAHALNNDWSPMSFTLTTQEMEERHTALNIADKLENVFSNWEIKDKVTTVITDNAKNVVNAVQLLSNTTNNNISDVTCAAHSLQLSINKALKEDTISEIINQSSRLVGHFKHSNLAKQSLLNIQKQLGMPEQSL
;
A
#
# COMPACT_ATOMS: atom_id res chain seq x y z
N MET A 1 -3.63 -0.80 18.06
CA MET A 1 -4.85 -0.02 17.75
C MET A 1 -5.82 -0.95 17.03
N ASN A 2 -7.08 -1.08 17.48
CA ASN A 2 -7.94 -2.23 17.16
C ASN A 2 -8.67 -2.18 15.80
N GLN A 3 -8.35 -1.21 14.92
CA GLN A 3 -8.90 -1.07 13.55
C GLN A 3 -10.43 -1.24 13.42
N LEU A 4 -11.19 -0.74 14.40
CA LEU A 4 -12.65 -0.84 14.40
C LEU A 4 -13.29 0.12 13.38
N PRO A 5 -14.42 -0.25 12.74
CA PRO A 5 -15.11 0.64 11.81
C PRO A 5 -15.67 1.87 12.53
N LEU A 6 -15.87 2.97 11.80
CA LEU A 6 -16.47 4.19 12.35
C LEU A 6 -17.87 3.96 12.94
N SER A 7 -18.58 2.96 12.44
CA SER A 7 -19.90 2.52 12.92
C SER A 7 -19.87 1.82 14.28
N PHE A 8 -18.69 1.50 14.82
CA PHE A 8 -18.55 0.79 16.11
C PHE A 8 -19.25 1.52 17.25
N CYS A 9 -19.07 2.84 17.34
CA CYS A 9 -19.74 3.68 18.36
C CYS A 9 -21.27 3.67 18.22
N SER A 10 -21.79 3.33 17.04
CA SER A 10 -23.22 3.23 16.77
C SER A 10 -23.77 1.81 17.05
N SER A 11 -22.93 0.84 17.40
CA SER A 11 -23.37 -0.55 17.64
C SER A 11 -24.17 -0.69 18.95
N SER A 12 -25.15 -1.59 18.97
CA SER A 12 -25.97 -1.85 20.18
C SER A 12 -25.11 -2.29 21.38
N GLY A 13 -24.08 -3.11 21.13
CA GLY A 13 -23.15 -3.56 22.17
C GLY A 13 -22.36 -2.40 22.80
N PHE A 14 -21.90 -1.45 21.99
CA PHE A 14 -21.24 -0.25 22.51
C PHE A 14 -22.19 0.62 23.35
N HIS A 15 -23.45 0.77 22.91
CA HIS A 15 -24.47 1.49 23.68
C HIS A 15 -24.72 0.85 25.05
N GLN A 16 -24.90 -0.47 25.09
CA GLN A 16 -25.11 -1.22 26.35
C GLN A 16 -23.89 -1.11 27.27
N PHE A 17 -22.69 -1.22 26.73
CA PHE A 17 -21.45 -1.08 27.48
C PHE A 17 -21.32 0.32 28.10
N MET A 18 -21.51 1.37 27.30
CA MET A 18 -21.42 2.76 27.78
C MET A 18 -22.51 3.09 28.80
N ALA A 19 -23.70 2.49 28.70
CA ALA A 19 -24.76 2.67 29.68
C ALA A 19 -24.39 2.15 31.09
N VAL A 20 -23.44 1.21 31.19
CA VAL A 20 -22.91 0.71 32.46
C VAL A 20 -21.68 1.50 32.91
N VAL A 21 -20.75 1.76 31.98
CA VAL A 21 -19.44 2.36 32.29
C VAL A 21 -19.54 3.87 32.55
N GLU A 22 -20.28 4.60 31.72
CA GLU A 22 -20.50 6.04 31.86
C GLU A 22 -21.89 6.41 31.35
N PRO A 23 -22.93 6.30 32.20
CA PRO A 23 -24.33 6.45 31.80
C PRO A 23 -24.67 7.82 31.17
N ASN A 24 -23.88 8.85 31.48
CA ASN A 24 -24.09 10.21 30.95
C ASN A 24 -23.34 10.47 29.63
N TYR A 25 -22.58 9.50 29.12
CA TYR A 25 -21.84 9.65 27.88
C TYR A 25 -22.80 9.81 26.69
N LYS A 26 -22.70 10.95 26.00
CA LYS A 26 -23.44 11.19 24.77
C LYS A 26 -22.70 10.56 23.60
N ILE A 27 -23.22 9.44 23.12
CA ILE A 27 -22.64 8.71 21.99
C ILE A 27 -22.64 9.59 20.74
N ILE A 28 -21.46 9.67 20.11
CA ILE A 28 -21.25 10.43 18.89
C ILE A 28 -21.87 9.63 17.73
N ARG A 29 -22.76 10.27 16.98
CA ARG A 29 -23.32 9.70 15.75
C ARG A 29 -22.23 9.57 14.69
N GLU A 30 -22.31 8.52 13.87
CA GLU A 30 -21.35 8.25 12.81
C GLU A 30 -21.20 9.45 11.83
N GLU A 31 -22.30 10.12 11.49
CA GLU A 31 -22.29 11.29 10.60
C GLU A 31 -21.50 12.45 11.20
N ALA A 32 -21.64 12.66 12.52
CA ALA A 32 -20.89 13.69 13.24
C ALA A 32 -19.40 13.36 13.27
N LEU A 33 -19.05 12.08 13.44
CA LEU A 33 -17.67 11.61 13.38
C LEU A 33 -17.07 11.78 11.98
N LYS A 34 -17.79 11.37 10.92
CA LYS A 34 -17.40 11.58 9.52
C LYS A 34 -17.17 13.06 9.21
N LYS A 35 -18.10 13.94 9.62
CA LYS A 35 -17.95 15.39 9.43
C LYS A 35 -16.68 15.94 10.09
N ARG A 36 -16.39 15.51 11.33
CA ARG A 36 -15.15 15.90 12.04
C ARG A 36 -13.90 15.38 11.34
N LEU A 37 -13.94 14.14 10.84
CA LEU A 37 -12.84 13.54 10.11
C LEU A 37 -12.56 14.28 8.80
N HIS A 38 -13.59 14.64 8.03
CA HIS A 38 -13.45 15.44 6.82
C HIS A 38 -12.84 16.82 7.12
N PHE A 39 -13.32 17.50 8.16
CA PHE A 39 -12.74 18.77 8.57
C PHE A 39 -11.26 18.64 8.94
N PHE A 40 -10.92 17.64 9.76
CA PHE A 40 -9.53 17.37 10.16
C PHE A 40 -8.65 17.05 8.95
N LYS A 41 -9.16 16.23 8.01
CA LYS A 41 -8.48 15.91 6.76
C LYS A 41 -8.15 17.19 5.99
N SER A 42 -9.12 18.08 5.76
CA SER A 42 -8.89 19.34 5.04
C SER A 42 -7.84 20.22 5.72
N THR A 43 -7.86 20.31 7.06
CA THR A 43 -6.83 21.05 7.81
C THR A 43 -5.43 20.45 7.64
N VAL A 44 -5.32 19.12 7.62
CA VAL A 44 -4.04 18.43 7.43
C VAL A 44 -3.57 18.57 5.97
N GLU A 45 -4.46 18.45 4.99
CA GLU A 45 -4.14 18.66 3.58
C GLU A 45 -3.60 20.07 3.32
N GLU A 46 -4.18 21.09 3.95
CA GLU A 46 -3.68 22.47 3.87
C GLU A 46 -2.25 22.61 4.46
N LYS A 47 -1.99 21.97 5.61
CA LYS A 47 -0.64 21.95 6.20
C LYS A 47 0.37 21.27 5.28
N ILE A 48 0.04 20.08 4.78
CA ILE A 48 0.90 19.34 3.83
C ILE A 48 1.17 20.18 2.58
N ARG A 49 0.15 20.87 2.05
CA ARG A 49 0.30 21.77 0.90
C ARG A 49 1.28 22.90 1.20
N ASN A 50 1.21 23.50 2.40
CA ASN A 50 2.14 24.54 2.81
C ASN A 50 3.57 24.01 2.96
N ASP A 51 3.75 22.82 3.53
CA ASP A 51 5.06 22.17 3.66
C ASP A 51 5.66 21.88 2.27
N LEU A 52 4.88 21.33 1.35
CA LEU A 52 5.30 21.06 -0.03
C LEU A 52 5.51 22.35 -0.85
N LYS A 53 4.83 23.46 -0.51
CA LYS A 53 5.10 24.78 -1.08
C LYS A 53 6.44 25.36 -0.63
N ALA A 54 6.89 25.05 0.58
CA ALA A 54 8.15 25.56 1.11
C ALA A 54 9.39 24.84 0.54
N VAL A 55 9.26 23.58 0.10
CA VAL A 55 10.40 22.81 -0.45
C VAL A 55 10.70 23.15 -1.91
N GLN A 56 11.95 22.96 -2.31
CA GLN A 56 12.40 23.24 -3.68
C GLN A 56 12.09 22.08 -4.64
N SER A 57 12.22 20.84 -4.17
CA SER A 57 12.03 19.63 -4.97
C SER A 57 11.21 18.59 -4.22
N VAL A 58 10.49 17.79 -4.98
CA VAL A 58 9.67 16.69 -4.50
C VAL A 58 10.00 15.43 -5.31
N VAL A 59 10.17 14.32 -4.61
CA VAL A 59 10.24 12.98 -5.22
C VAL A 59 8.95 12.26 -4.89
N CYS A 60 8.31 11.66 -5.88
CA CYS A 60 7.09 10.89 -5.68
C CYS A 60 7.38 9.40 -5.77
N THR A 61 6.70 8.59 -4.97
CA THR A 61 6.60 7.14 -5.20
C THR A 61 5.17 6.82 -5.61
N SER A 62 5.00 6.01 -6.65
CA SER A 62 3.72 5.49 -7.09
C SER A 62 3.68 3.98 -6.92
N ASP A 63 2.65 3.49 -6.25
CA ASP A 63 2.39 2.06 -6.07
C ASP A 63 1.01 1.71 -6.63
N CYS A 64 0.98 0.76 -7.56
CA CYS A 64 -0.23 0.28 -8.20
C CYS A 64 -0.50 -1.14 -7.69
N TRP A 65 -1.62 -1.35 -7.02
CA TRP A 65 -1.91 -2.62 -6.36
C TRP A 65 -3.36 -3.05 -6.55
N SER A 66 -3.61 -4.35 -6.42
CA SER A 66 -4.95 -4.92 -6.46
C SER A 66 -5.39 -5.27 -5.04
N SER A 67 -6.58 -4.84 -4.66
CA SER A 67 -7.22 -5.26 -3.42
C SER A 67 -7.60 -6.74 -3.46
N LEU A 68 -7.94 -7.31 -2.30
CA LEU A 68 -8.48 -8.67 -2.22
C LEU A 68 -9.79 -8.84 -2.97
N ALA A 69 -10.55 -7.75 -3.14
CA ALA A 69 -11.76 -7.71 -3.96
C ALA A 69 -11.48 -7.58 -5.46
N GLN A 70 -10.20 -7.58 -5.88
CA GLN A 70 -9.73 -7.41 -7.26
C GLN A 70 -9.98 -6.01 -7.84
N HIS A 71 -10.26 -5.03 -7.00
CA HIS A 71 -10.29 -3.62 -7.41
C HIS A 71 -8.86 -3.08 -7.45
N PHE A 72 -8.55 -2.27 -8.46
CA PHE A 72 -7.21 -1.72 -8.65
C PHE A 72 -7.08 -0.34 -8.05
N TYR A 73 -5.99 -0.11 -7.34
CA TYR A 73 -5.72 1.15 -6.67
C TYR A 73 -4.36 1.69 -7.09
N ILE A 74 -4.25 3.01 -7.10
CA ILE A 74 -2.98 3.72 -7.17
C ILE A 74 -2.81 4.55 -5.91
N THR A 75 -1.63 4.42 -5.30
CA THR A 75 -1.20 5.22 -4.17
C THR A 75 0.00 6.06 -4.55
N ILE A 76 -0.09 7.37 -4.35
CA ILE A 76 0.98 8.32 -4.65
C ILE A 76 1.41 8.97 -3.35
N THR A 77 2.70 8.90 -3.06
CA THR A 77 3.30 9.50 -1.86
C THR A 77 4.39 10.47 -2.29
N ALA A 78 4.35 11.68 -1.76
CA ALA A 78 5.39 12.69 -1.94
C ALA A 78 6.43 12.58 -0.83
N HIS A 79 7.68 12.77 -1.20
CA HIS A 79 8.84 12.77 -0.32
C HIS A 79 9.65 14.03 -0.58
N ALA A 80 10.07 14.70 0.49
CA ALA A 80 10.89 15.91 0.41
C ALA A 80 11.77 16.05 1.66
N LEU A 81 12.72 16.98 1.62
CA LEU A 81 13.47 17.41 2.79
C LEU A 81 12.98 18.78 3.23
N ASN A 82 12.74 18.97 4.51
CA ASN A 82 12.42 20.29 5.06
C ASN A 82 13.69 21.16 5.21
N ASN A 83 13.52 22.39 5.68
CA ASN A 83 14.64 23.34 5.87
C ASN A 83 15.70 22.84 6.88
N ASP A 84 15.31 21.95 7.80
CA ASP A 84 16.20 21.31 8.77
C ASP A 84 16.81 20.01 8.24
N TRP A 85 16.74 19.77 6.92
CA TRP A 85 17.23 18.55 6.26
C TRP A 85 16.61 17.26 6.80
N SER A 86 15.42 17.35 7.37
CA SER A 86 14.67 16.19 7.87
C SER A 86 13.72 15.65 6.80
N PRO A 87 13.64 14.31 6.64
CA PRO A 87 12.76 13.70 5.66
C PRO A 87 11.29 13.87 6.03
N MET A 88 10.50 14.25 5.03
CA MET A 88 9.06 14.33 5.08
C MET A 88 8.46 13.36 4.06
N SER A 89 7.38 12.68 4.44
CA SER A 89 6.68 11.75 3.57
C SER A 89 5.17 11.90 3.77
N PHE A 90 4.44 12.12 2.68
CA PHE A 90 3.01 12.39 2.69
C PHE A 90 2.29 11.60 1.61
N THR A 91 1.33 10.75 2.00
CA THR A 91 0.44 10.11 1.04
C THR A 91 -0.52 11.15 0.47
N LEU A 92 -0.37 11.46 -0.82
CA LEU A 92 -1.16 12.45 -1.53
C LEU A 92 -2.52 11.89 -1.96
N THR A 93 -2.56 10.61 -2.31
CA THR A 93 -3.79 9.92 -2.65
C THR A 93 -3.62 8.41 -2.55
N THR A 94 -4.71 7.73 -2.22
CA THR A 94 -4.96 6.32 -2.48
C THR A 94 -6.35 6.26 -3.08
N GLN A 95 -6.46 5.86 -4.34
CA GLN A 95 -7.73 5.89 -5.06
C GLN A 95 -7.84 4.72 -6.00
N GLU A 96 -9.09 4.29 -6.21
CA GLU A 96 -9.43 3.26 -7.17
C GLU A 96 -9.20 3.77 -8.59
N MET A 97 -8.68 2.92 -9.47
CA MET A 97 -8.58 3.15 -10.90
C MET A 97 -9.60 2.26 -11.59
N GLU A 98 -10.78 2.82 -11.88
CA GLU A 98 -11.85 2.12 -12.60
C GLU A 98 -11.53 1.95 -14.10
N GLU A 99 -10.65 2.81 -14.63
CA GLU A 99 -10.23 2.78 -16.02
C GLU A 99 -9.19 1.68 -16.28
N ARG A 100 -9.01 1.31 -17.55
CA ARG A 100 -7.92 0.40 -17.95
C ARG A 100 -6.57 1.00 -17.54
N HIS A 101 -5.64 0.17 -17.07
CA HIS A 101 -4.31 0.62 -16.61
C HIS A 101 -3.36 0.87 -17.79
N THR A 102 -3.79 1.70 -18.73
CA THR A 102 -2.93 2.18 -19.80
C THR A 102 -1.92 3.17 -19.22
N ALA A 103 -0.77 3.32 -19.88
CA ALA A 103 0.21 4.33 -19.48
C ALA A 103 -0.36 5.75 -19.49
N LEU A 104 -1.27 6.05 -20.43
CA LEU A 104 -1.95 7.34 -20.54
C LEU A 104 -2.78 7.65 -19.29
N ASN A 105 -3.66 6.73 -18.89
CA ASN A 105 -4.56 6.94 -17.75
C ASN A 105 -3.77 7.11 -16.44
N ILE A 106 -2.66 6.38 -16.29
CA ILE A 106 -1.77 6.52 -15.13
C ILE A 106 -1.05 7.88 -15.15
N ALA A 107 -0.57 8.33 -16.32
CA ALA A 107 0.06 9.63 -16.48
C ALA A 107 -0.92 10.76 -16.14
N ASP A 108 -2.13 10.73 -16.70
CA ASP A 108 -3.19 11.70 -16.41
C ASP A 108 -3.51 11.72 -14.90
N LYS A 109 -3.54 10.56 -14.25
CA LYS A 109 -3.80 10.47 -12.80
C LYS A 109 -2.67 11.12 -11.99
N LEU A 110 -1.40 10.85 -12.34
CA LEU A 110 -0.23 11.45 -11.71
C LEU A 110 -0.22 12.97 -11.90
N GLU A 111 -0.45 13.45 -13.13
CA GLU A 111 -0.49 14.88 -13.44
C GLU A 111 -1.60 15.61 -12.70
N ASN A 112 -2.79 15.02 -12.63
CA ASN A 112 -3.92 15.57 -11.87
C ASN A 112 -3.58 15.68 -10.38
N VAL A 113 -2.93 14.66 -9.80
CA VAL A 113 -2.50 14.69 -8.40
C VAL A 113 -1.45 15.77 -8.19
N PHE A 114 -0.43 15.86 -9.04
CA PHE A 114 0.61 16.87 -8.91
C PHE A 114 0.06 18.29 -9.05
N SER A 115 -0.92 18.50 -9.94
CA SER A 115 -1.60 19.78 -10.10
C SER A 115 -2.49 20.10 -8.90
N ASN A 116 -3.28 19.14 -8.42
CA ASN A 116 -4.15 19.31 -7.26
C ASN A 116 -3.39 19.62 -5.97
N TRP A 117 -2.13 19.17 -5.86
CA TRP A 117 -1.25 19.46 -4.73
C TRP A 117 -0.31 20.66 -4.98
N GLU A 118 -0.40 21.30 -6.15
CA GLU A 118 0.42 22.47 -6.55
C GLU A 118 1.93 22.18 -6.52
N ILE A 119 2.32 20.96 -6.91
CA ILE A 119 3.71 20.50 -6.94
C ILE A 119 4.21 20.11 -8.33
N LYS A 120 3.40 20.30 -9.38
CA LYS A 120 3.72 19.88 -10.77
C LYS A 120 5.13 20.30 -11.20
N ASP A 121 5.51 21.56 -10.97
CA ASP A 121 6.82 22.10 -11.34
C ASP A 121 7.94 21.83 -10.33
N LYS A 122 7.66 21.02 -9.29
CA LYS A 122 8.63 20.63 -8.26
C LYS A 122 8.96 19.15 -8.26
N VAL A 123 8.14 18.33 -8.92
CA VAL A 123 8.40 16.90 -9.03
C VAL A 123 9.63 16.70 -9.92
N THR A 124 10.68 16.12 -9.35
CA THR A 124 11.93 15.82 -10.08
C THR A 124 12.03 14.35 -10.46
N THR A 125 11.37 13.48 -9.71
CA THR A 125 11.50 12.03 -9.87
C THR A 125 10.23 11.32 -9.45
N VAL A 126 9.84 10.30 -10.20
CA VAL A 126 8.78 9.36 -9.81
C VAL A 126 9.37 7.95 -9.74
N ILE A 127 9.29 7.36 -8.55
CA ILE A 127 9.71 5.99 -8.27
C ILE A 127 8.51 5.06 -8.44
N THR A 128 8.66 3.97 -9.18
CA THR A 128 7.57 3.04 -9.54
C THR A 128 7.95 1.58 -9.30
N ASP A 129 6.97 0.68 -9.24
CA ASP A 129 7.15 -0.77 -9.00
C ASP A 129 7.71 -1.56 -10.21
N ASN A 130 8.22 -0.87 -11.24
CA ASN A 130 8.75 -1.46 -12.49
C ASN A 130 7.68 -2.07 -13.43
N ALA A 131 6.39 -1.84 -13.16
CA ALA A 131 5.34 -2.21 -14.12
C ALA A 131 5.49 -1.36 -15.40
N LYS A 132 5.58 -2.03 -16.57
CA LYS A 132 5.82 -1.37 -17.87
C LYS A 132 4.87 -0.20 -18.14
N ASN A 133 3.59 -0.34 -17.78
CA ASN A 133 2.60 0.71 -18.02
C ASN A 133 2.87 1.94 -17.15
N VAL A 134 3.35 1.77 -15.91
CA VAL A 134 3.67 2.86 -14.99
C VAL A 134 4.98 3.54 -15.41
N VAL A 135 5.99 2.78 -15.82
CA VAL A 135 7.24 3.34 -16.37
C VAL A 135 6.96 4.20 -17.60
N ASN A 136 6.18 3.68 -18.54
CA ASN A 136 5.77 4.45 -19.73
C ASN A 136 4.93 5.68 -19.35
N ALA A 137 4.13 5.61 -18.28
CA ALA A 137 3.35 6.76 -17.81
C ALA A 137 4.26 7.90 -17.32
N VAL A 138 5.33 7.59 -16.58
CA VAL A 138 6.30 8.61 -16.14
C VAL A 138 7.02 9.23 -17.33
N GLN A 139 7.39 8.43 -18.34
CA GLN A 139 8.01 8.97 -19.57
C GLN A 139 7.07 9.90 -20.34
N LEU A 140 5.77 9.62 -20.35
CA LEU A 140 4.77 10.51 -20.94
C LEU A 140 4.68 11.85 -20.20
N LEU A 141 4.78 11.84 -18.87
CA LEU A 141 4.81 13.07 -18.06
C LEU A 141 6.02 13.95 -18.38
N SER A 142 7.19 13.35 -18.59
CA SER A 142 8.40 14.11 -18.94
C SER A 142 8.26 14.87 -20.26
N ASN A 143 7.33 14.48 -21.13
CA ASN A 143 7.03 15.21 -22.38
C ASN A 143 6.01 16.36 -22.19
N THR A 144 5.24 16.35 -21.09
CA THR A 144 4.17 17.32 -20.83
C THR A 144 4.51 18.33 -19.73
N THR A 145 5.51 18.04 -18.89
CA THR A 145 5.97 18.95 -17.83
C THR A 145 7.19 19.76 -18.27
N ASN A 146 7.30 21.01 -17.79
CA ASN A 146 8.48 21.85 -18.02
C ASN A 146 9.75 21.33 -17.33
N ASN A 147 9.60 20.33 -16.45
CA ASN A 147 10.70 19.63 -15.80
C ASN A 147 10.94 18.27 -16.44
N ASN A 148 12.21 17.91 -16.61
CA ASN A 148 12.61 16.55 -16.95
C ASN A 148 12.42 15.64 -15.72
N ILE A 149 11.24 15.02 -15.60
CA ILE A 149 10.96 14.05 -14.54
C ILE A 149 11.77 12.78 -14.84
N SER A 150 12.56 12.35 -13.86
CA SER A 150 13.28 11.07 -13.93
C SER A 150 12.37 9.92 -13.51
N ASP A 151 12.42 8.80 -14.25
CA ASP A 151 11.81 7.54 -13.84
C ASP A 151 12.83 6.69 -13.08
N VAL A 152 12.46 6.24 -11.89
CA VAL A 152 13.28 5.33 -11.09
C VAL A 152 12.44 4.10 -10.75
N THR A 153 13.05 2.92 -10.84
CA THR A 153 12.37 1.67 -10.50
C THR A 153 12.65 1.29 -9.05
N CYS A 154 11.69 0.63 -8.42
CA CYS A 154 11.81 0.16 -7.05
C CYS A 154 12.94 -0.88 -6.94
N ALA A 155 13.97 -0.54 -6.15
CA ALA A 155 15.13 -1.41 -5.95
C ALA A 155 14.74 -2.78 -5.36
N ALA A 156 13.77 -2.82 -4.44
CA ALA A 156 13.28 -4.08 -3.86
C ALA A 156 12.60 -4.96 -4.91
N HIS A 157 11.79 -4.37 -5.79
CA HIS A 157 11.15 -5.11 -6.88
C HIS A 157 12.20 -5.61 -7.89
N SER A 158 13.17 -4.77 -8.27
CA SER A 158 14.28 -5.17 -9.14
C SER A 158 15.07 -6.34 -8.57
N LEU A 159 15.38 -6.31 -7.27
CA LEU A 159 16.04 -7.43 -6.57
C LEU A 159 15.17 -8.70 -6.59
N GLN A 160 13.87 -8.57 -6.33
CA GLN A 160 12.94 -9.70 -6.39
C GLN A 160 12.89 -10.33 -7.78
N LEU A 161 12.92 -9.52 -8.85
CA LEU A 161 12.98 -10.03 -10.23
C LEU A 161 14.26 -10.82 -10.49
N SER A 162 15.41 -10.34 -10.01
CA SER A 162 16.69 -11.06 -10.10
C SER A 162 16.64 -12.39 -9.36
N ILE A 163 16.11 -12.41 -8.13
CA ILE A 163 15.94 -13.64 -7.35
C ILE A 163 15.01 -14.60 -8.07
N ASN A 164 13.84 -14.14 -8.54
CA ASN A 164 12.89 -14.97 -9.28
C ASN A 164 13.48 -15.54 -10.58
N LYS A 165 14.38 -14.80 -11.24
CA LYS A 165 15.10 -15.29 -12.41
C LYS A 165 16.07 -16.42 -12.03
N ALA A 166 16.80 -16.28 -10.94
CA ALA A 166 17.71 -17.30 -10.43
C ALA A 166 16.97 -18.58 -10.00
N LEU A 167 15.83 -18.43 -9.30
CA LEU A 167 15.02 -19.57 -8.84
C LEU A 167 14.35 -20.37 -9.99
N LYS A 168 14.32 -19.81 -11.20
CA LYS A 168 13.80 -20.48 -12.41
C LYS A 168 14.85 -21.29 -13.16
N GLU A 169 16.12 -21.27 -12.71
CA GLU A 169 17.13 -22.18 -13.23
C GLU A 169 16.69 -23.63 -13.01
N ASP A 170 16.94 -24.51 -13.98
CA ASP A 170 16.31 -25.83 -14.06
C ASP A 170 16.60 -26.68 -12.81
N THR A 171 17.86 -26.73 -12.36
CA THR A 171 18.24 -27.52 -11.18
C THR A 171 17.61 -27.00 -9.90
N ILE A 172 17.53 -25.68 -9.74
CA ILE A 172 16.90 -25.05 -8.56
C ILE A 172 15.39 -25.24 -8.59
N SER A 173 14.77 -25.02 -9.76
CA SER A 173 13.34 -25.15 -9.97
C SER A 173 12.85 -26.57 -9.69
N GLU A 174 13.61 -27.60 -10.09
CA GLU A 174 13.31 -28.99 -9.77
C GLU A 174 13.26 -29.24 -8.26
N ILE A 175 14.25 -28.76 -7.51
CA ILE A 175 14.32 -28.91 -6.04
C ILE A 175 13.15 -28.17 -5.37
N ILE A 176 12.85 -26.96 -5.82
CA ILE A 176 11.72 -26.16 -5.31
C ILE A 176 10.40 -26.90 -5.56
N ASN A 177 10.22 -27.47 -6.76
CA ASN A 177 9.00 -28.19 -7.11
C ASN A 177 8.84 -29.47 -6.29
N GLN A 178 9.91 -30.23 -6.07
CA GLN A 178 9.88 -31.41 -5.20
C GLN A 178 9.53 -31.03 -3.75
N SER A 179 10.16 -29.99 -3.22
CA SER A 179 9.91 -29.47 -1.88
C SER A 179 8.46 -28.97 -1.74
N SER A 180 7.96 -28.26 -2.74
CA SER A 180 6.59 -27.75 -2.78
C SER A 180 5.56 -28.87 -2.82
N ARG A 181 5.83 -29.96 -3.55
CA ARG A 181 4.98 -31.17 -3.57
C ARG A 181 4.93 -31.84 -2.19
N LEU A 182 6.07 -31.94 -1.51
CA LEU A 182 6.14 -32.47 -0.15
C LEU A 182 5.29 -31.64 0.81
N VAL A 183 5.51 -30.32 0.85
CA VAL A 183 4.72 -29.40 1.70
C VAL A 183 3.23 -29.47 1.33
N GLY A 184 2.90 -29.46 0.04
CA GLY A 184 1.53 -29.58 -0.47
C GLY A 184 0.83 -30.86 0.00
N HIS A 185 1.54 -31.99 0.06
CA HIS A 185 0.98 -33.24 0.58
C HIS A 185 0.50 -33.10 2.03
N PHE A 186 1.31 -32.49 2.91
CA PHE A 186 0.94 -32.29 4.32
C PHE A 186 -0.09 -31.18 4.52
N LYS A 187 -0.13 -30.16 3.65
CA LYS A 187 -1.14 -29.10 3.70
C LYS A 187 -2.53 -29.57 3.25
N HIS A 188 -2.60 -30.43 2.25
CA HIS A 188 -3.88 -30.84 1.64
C HIS A 188 -4.41 -32.19 2.13
N SER A 189 -3.57 -33.07 2.70
CA SER A 189 -4.00 -34.35 3.26
C SER A 189 -4.14 -34.28 4.79
N ASN A 190 -5.39 -34.31 5.27
CA ASN A 190 -5.67 -34.38 6.71
C ASN A 190 -5.04 -35.61 7.38
N LEU A 191 -5.00 -36.76 6.67
CA LEU A 191 -4.36 -37.98 7.17
C LEU A 191 -2.85 -37.81 7.32
N ALA A 192 -2.18 -37.22 6.31
CA ALA A 192 -0.74 -36.98 6.37
C ALA A 192 -0.39 -35.96 7.46
N LYS A 193 -1.19 -34.90 7.61
CA LYS A 193 -1.05 -33.90 8.67
C LYS A 193 -1.15 -34.54 10.06
N GLN A 194 -2.17 -35.38 10.29
CA GLN A 194 -2.34 -36.08 11.56
C GLN A 194 -1.17 -37.04 11.83
N SER A 195 -0.72 -37.77 10.80
CA SER A 195 0.44 -38.66 10.92
C SER A 195 1.71 -37.90 11.31
N LEU A 196 1.93 -36.71 10.75
CA LEU A 196 3.07 -35.85 11.08
C LEU A 196 3.01 -35.39 12.54
N LEU A 197 1.85 -34.90 13.01
CA LEU A 197 1.65 -34.47 14.39
C LEU A 197 1.89 -35.62 15.38
N ASN A 198 1.44 -36.83 15.05
CA ASN A 198 1.66 -38.01 15.89
C ASN A 198 3.15 -38.37 16.01
N ILE A 199 3.91 -38.30 14.92
CA ILE A 199 5.36 -38.54 14.96
C ILE A 199 6.07 -37.43 15.74
N GLN A 200 5.71 -36.16 15.56
CA GLN A 200 6.27 -35.05 16.33
C GLN A 200 6.08 -35.26 17.84
N LYS A 201 4.89 -35.69 18.26
CA LYS A 201 4.61 -36.05 19.67
C LYS A 201 5.47 -37.21 20.17
N GLN A 202 5.60 -38.28 19.39
CA GLN A 202 6.42 -39.44 19.76
C GLN A 202 7.90 -39.07 19.93
N LEU A 203 8.41 -38.14 19.12
CA LEU A 203 9.78 -37.66 19.20
C LEU A 203 10.00 -36.55 20.24
N GLY A 204 8.96 -36.16 20.99
CA GLY A 204 9.03 -35.07 21.97
C GLY A 204 9.30 -33.70 21.33
N MET A 205 8.94 -33.52 20.06
CA MET A 205 9.13 -32.28 19.31
C MET A 205 7.91 -31.36 19.44
N PRO A 206 8.09 -30.03 19.29
CA PRO A 206 6.97 -29.11 19.17
C PRO A 206 6.08 -29.45 17.97
N GLU A 207 4.76 -29.40 18.15
CA GLU A 207 3.80 -29.58 17.06
C GLU A 207 3.88 -28.40 16.10
N GLN A 208 4.30 -28.66 14.86
CA GLN A 208 4.49 -27.64 13.82
C GLN A 208 3.91 -28.12 12.50
N SER A 209 3.21 -27.23 11.80
CA SER A 209 2.79 -27.47 10.42
C SER A 209 3.93 -27.17 9.44
N LEU A 210 4.04 -28.00 8.40
CA LEU A 210 4.80 -27.69 7.18
C LEU A 210 4.02 -26.72 6.28
#